data_AF-A0A1L3F289-F1
#
_entry.id   AF-A0A1L3F289-F1
#
_cell.length_a   1.000
_cell.length_b   1.000
_cell.length_c   1.000
_cell.angle_alpha   90.00
_cell.angle_beta   90.00
_cell.angle_gamma   90.00
#
_symmetry.space_group_name_H-M   'P 1'
#
loop_
_entity.id
_entity.type
_entity.pdbx_description
1 polymer ?
#
loop_
_entity_poly.entity_id
_entity_poly.type
_entity_poly.pdbx_seq_one_letter_code
_entity_poly.pdbx_strand_id
1 'polypeptide(L)'
;MTSDGPSAVLSSDEIEAIARDAIAEAQAGRTQAALHKLMPLRKAQPRQPEAAMALLRVVHDRCLQREAAIDVLSEVAQSHDQDFWILSTVGLCLEAARDIDDLNAPPPDIALFRLVVEKLSGLAKVHEGQPEQEPILEGLATAARMLSRQQDAIAESSYRKLTELNPQNSTHHYNLGLFYKTRGRFADGATANQIAASLANEVTESYEWNLGICATGAKNASLALDVWRRMGLAIEIGRFGLPECSLSQCKVKLAERPLAERTADQDDPGAEETIWIERLSPCHGIVRSVLYQKLGVDYGDVILIDGAPITHHTYGEVQVPVFPHLATLERRNYQLFDFAGTQDSARQLADLTAELDEDAVVYSHSESFVMICANCWRDPDLDHDRHEAIEKHVVTGRIAAPAGMAPARLLELIDKAIEKQERRCQLYAPDLCKAAGLVAREAIDRRRFVLLTGN
;
A
#
# COMPACT_ATOMS: atom_id res chain seq x y z
N MET A 1 -35.46 30.68 12.98
CA MET A 1 -36.16 29.84 13.98
C MET A 1 -37.17 28.98 13.23
N THR A 2 -36.71 27.85 12.71
CA THR A 2 -37.57 26.79 12.17
C THR A 2 -37.76 25.77 13.28
N SER A 3 -39.01 25.48 13.63
CA SER A 3 -39.37 24.58 14.71
C SER A 3 -38.96 23.14 14.37
N ASP A 4 -38.00 22.59 15.09
CA ASP A 4 -37.81 21.14 15.17
C ASP A 4 -39.01 20.55 15.90
N GLY A 5 -39.95 20.00 15.14
CA GLY A 5 -41.01 19.16 15.70
C GLY A 5 -40.39 17.95 16.42
N PRO A 6 -41.10 17.34 17.40
CA PRO A 6 -40.58 16.18 18.11
C PRO A 6 -40.23 15.08 17.10
N SER A 7 -38.97 14.66 17.09
CA SER A 7 -38.49 13.52 16.30
C SER A 7 -39.41 12.32 16.59
N ALA A 8 -40.19 11.91 15.59
CA ALA A 8 -41.12 10.81 15.73
C ALA A 8 -40.33 9.53 16.09
N VAL A 9 -40.78 8.81 17.12
CA VAL A 9 -40.27 7.47 17.40
C VAL A 9 -40.57 6.61 16.17
N LEU A 10 -39.55 5.95 15.63
CA LEU A 10 -39.68 5.15 14.42
C LEU A 10 -39.97 3.70 14.86
N SER A 11 -40.93 3.06 14.21
CA SER A 11 -41.13 1.62 14.38
C SER A 11 -39.95 0.83 13.79
N SER A 12 -39.77 -0.42 14.24
CA SER A 12 -38.72 -1.30 13.69
C SER A 12 -38.86 -1.49 12.18
N ASP A 13 -40.09 -1.56 11.66
CA ASP A 13 -40.34 -1.71 10.22
C ASP A 13 -39.95 -0.44 9.45
N GLU A 14 -40.20 0.74 10.02
CA GLU A 14 -39.76 2.01 9.43
C GLU A 14 -38.24 2.12 9.43
N ILE A 15 -37.57 1.74 10.52
CA ILE A 15 -36.10 1.75 10.61
C ILE A 15 -35.49 0.87 9.52
N GLU A 16 -35.98 -0.36 9.40
CA GLU A 16 -35.51 -1.32 8.39
C GLU A 16 -35.83 -0.88 6.97
N ALA A 17 -37.01 -0.29 6.73
CA ALA A 17 -37.37 0.24 5.42
C ALA A 17 -36.45 1.40 5.01
N ILE A 18 -36.15 2.33 5.92
CA ILE A 18 -35.25 3.46 5.63
C ILE A 18 -33.84 2.97 5.31
N ALA A 19 -33.29 2.05 6.12
CA ALA A 19 -31.96 1.51 5.89
C ALA A 19 -31.87 0.78 4.53
N ARG A 20 -32.88 -0.04 4.20
CA ARG A 20 -32.95 -0.76 2.92
C ARG A 20 -33.02 0.19 1.73
N ASP A 21 -33.83 1.24 1.82
CA ASP A 21 -33.95 2.28 0.79
C ASP A 21 -32.60 2.99 0.57
N ALA A 22 -31.90 3.35 1.66
CA ALA A 22 -30.58 3.99 1.56
C ALA A 22 -29.53 3.06 0.90
N ILE A 23 -29.52 1.77 1.27
CA ILE A 23 -28.64 0.77 0.66
C ILE A 23 -28.94 0.64 -0.84
N ALA A 24 -30.22 0.58 -1.23
CA ALA A 24 -30.60 0.49 -2.64
C ALA A 24 -30.18 1.71 -3.46
N GLU A 25 -30.27 2.92 -2.90
CA GLU A 25 -29.76 4.14 -3.53
C GLU A 25 -28.23 4.10 -3.69
N ALA A 26 -27.50 3.64 -2.66
CA ALA A 26 -26.04 3.50 -2.71
C ALA A 26 -25.59 2.47 -3.76
N GLN A 27 -26.24 1.31 -3.82
CA GLN A 27 -25.98 0.28 -4.83
C GLN A 27 -26.25 0.78 -6.27
N ALA A 28 -27.15 1.74 -6.42
CA ALA A 28 -27.40 2.42 -7.70
C ALA A 28 -26.41 3.56 -7.99
N GLY A 29 -25.34 3.72 -7.21
CA GLY A 29 -24.34 4.79 -7.35
C GLY A 29 -24.82 6.18 -6.89
N ARG A 30 -25.99 6.27 -6.25
CA ARG A 30 -26.62 7.55 -5.85
C ARG A 30 -26.34 7.85 -4.38
N THR A 31 -25.07 8.01 -4.03
CA THR A 31 -24.60 8.17 -2.64
C THR A 31 -25.20 9.37 -1.91
N GLN A 32 -25.43 10.49 -2.60
CA GLN A 32 -26.10 11.66 -2.00
C GLN A 32 -27.58 11.38 -1.68
N ALA A 33 -28.26 10.59 -2.52
CA ALA A 33 -29.65 10.19 -2.28
C ALA A 33 -29.72 9.20 -1.10
N ALA A 34 -28.77 8.26 -1.01
CA ALA A 34 -28.63 7.36 0.12
C ALA A 34 -28.48 8.15 1.44
N LEU A 35 -27.57 9.14 1.48
CA LEU A 35 -27.39 10.00 2.66
C LEU A 35 -28.68 10.74 3.02
N HIS A 36 -29.40 11.28 2.05
CA HIS A 36 -30.67 11.97 2.29
C HIS A 36 -31.73 11.03 2.88
N LYS A 37 -31.81 9.78 2.40
CA LYS A 37 -32.72 8.76 2.93
C LYS A 37 -32.46 8.45 4.40
N LEU A 38 -31.22 8.54 4.88
CA LEU A 38 -30.86 8.27 6.27
C LEU A 38 -31.23 9.39 7.27
N MET A 39 -31.68 10.57 6.80
CA MET A 39 -31.99 11.69 7.69
C MET A 39 -32.97 11.37 8.84
N PRO A 40 -34.05 10.59 8.65
CA PRO A 40 -34.93 10.21 9.75
C PRO A 40 -34.21 9.36 10.80
N LEU A 41 -33.36 8.42 10.38
CA LEU A 41 -32.56 7.60 11.31
C LEU A 41 -31.57 8.46 12.10
N ARG A 42 -30.87 9.41 11.45
CA ARG A 42 -29.94 10.34 12.13
C ARG A 42 -30.64 11.20 13.18
N LYS A 43 -31.90 11.60 12.95
CA LYS A 43 -32.71 12.35 13.93
C LYS A 43 -33.25 11.47 15.06
N ALA A 44 -33.48 10.19 14.79
CA ALA A 44 -34.02 9.23 15.74
C ALA A 44 -32.96 8.64 16.67
N GLN A 45 -31.73 8.43 16.16
CA GLN A 45 -30.69 7.66 16.84
C GLN A 45 -30.38 8.11 18.28
N PRO A 46 -30.32 9.41 18.63
CA PRO A 46 -29.96 9.80 20.01
C PRO A 46 -30.89 9.27 21.10
N ARG A 47 -32.08 8.78 20.73
CA ARG A 47 -33.09 8.22 21.65
C ARG A 47 -33.49 6.79 21.29
N GLN A 48 -32.97 6.23 20.20
CA GLN A 48 -33.34 4.91 19.65
C GLN A 48 -32.08 4.16 19.21
N PRO A 49 -31.51 3.31 20.11
CA PRO A 49 -30.37 2.43 19.80
C PRO A 49 -30.51 1.65 18.50
N GLU A 50 -31.73 1.22 18.15
CA GLU A 50 -32.03 0.47 16.93
C GLU A 50 -31.78 1.31 15.67
N ALA A 51 -32.12 2.61 15.72
CA ALA A 51 -31.83 3.53 14.62
C ALA A 51 -30.32 3.79 14.51
N ALA A 52 -29.59 3.84 15.63
CA ALA A 52 -28.14 3.93 15.63
C ALA A 52 -27.50 2.69 14.98
N MET A 53 -27.94 1.49 15.37
CA MET A 53 -27.45 0.23 14.80
C MET A 53 -27.74 0.12 13.30
N ALA A 54 -28.92 0.58 12.85
CA ALA A 54 -29.25 0.63 11.43
C ALA A 54 -28.32 1.58 10.65
N LEU A 55 -27.96 2.74 11.20
CA LEU A 55 -26.96 3.63 10.61
C LEU A 55 -25.59 2.97 10.53
N LEU A 56 -25.14 2.31 11.60
CA LEU A 56 -23.85 1.62 11.64
C LEU A 56 -23.77 0.49 10.62
N ARG A 57 -24.86 -0.26 10.40
CA ARG A 57 -24.94 -1.27 9.33
C ARG A 57 -24.72 -0.67 7.94
N VAL A 58 -25.38 0.46 7.65
CA VAL A 58 -25.22 1.15 6.36
C VAL A 58 -23.79 1.66 6.17
N VAL A 59 -23.13 2.12 7.25
CA VAL A 59 -21.71 2.49 7.22
C VAL A 59 -20.82 1.27 7.01
N HIS A 60 -21.05 0.18 7.73
CA HIS A 60 -20.30 -1.07 7.63
C HIS A 60 -20.33 -1.64 6.21
N ASP A 61 -21.50 -1.61 5.56
CA ASP A 61 -21.71 -2.06 4.18
C ASP A 61 -21.12 -1.07 3.14
N ARG A 62 -20.36 -0.06 3.57
CA ARG A 62 -19.69 0.94 2.72
C ARG A 62 -20.64 1.66 1.75
N CYS A 63 -21.88 1.89 2.17
CA CYS A 63 -22.91 2.54 1.34
C CYS A 63 -22.80 4.08 1.31
N LEU A 64 -21.88 4.68 2.07
CA LEU A 64 -21.69 6.12 2.18
C LEU A 64 -20.29 6.52 1.73
N GLN A 65 -20.18 7.76 1.24
CA GLN A 65 -18.89 8.42 1.06
C GLN A 65 -18.20 8.59 2.42
N ARG A 66 -16.87 8.65 2.39
CA ARG A 66 -16.03 8.64 3.60
C ARG A 66 -16.40 9.73 4.59
N GLU A 67 -16.54 10.97 4.13
CA GLU A 67 -16.87 12.13 4.97
C GLU A 67 -18.23 11.93 5.64
N ALA A 68 -19.22 11.46 4.88
CA ALA A 68 -20.56 11.17 5.40
C ALA A 68 -20.55 10.00 6.41
N ALA A 69 -19.73 8.97 6.18
CA ALA A 69 -19.54 7.89 7.14
C ALA A 69 -18.93 8.40 8.45
N ILE A 70 -17.89 9.25 8.38
CA ILE A 70 -17.27 9.87 9.56
C ILE A 70 -18.28 10.72 10.34
N ASP A 71 -19.12 11.50 9.64
CA ASP A 71 -20.16 12.32 10.28
C ASP A 71 -21.18 11.45 11.02
N VAL A 72 -21.67 10.39 10.39
CA VAL A 72 -22.63 9.45 11.02
C VAL A 72 -21.99 8.75 12.22
N LEU A 73 -20.76 8.25 12.10
CA LEU A 73 -20.05 7.61 13.20
C LEU A 73 -19.81 8.57 14.36
N SER A 74 -19.50 9.84 14.06
CA SER A 74 -19.29 10.87 15.07
C SER A 74 -20.57 11.18 15.86
N GLU A 75 -21.70 11.32 15.18
CA GLU A 75 -23.00 11.57 15.81
C GLU A 75 -23.42 10.41 16.73
N VAL A 76 -23.26 9.16 16.26
CA VAL A 76 -23.60 7.96 17.02
C VAL A 76 -22.70 7.81 18.23
N ALA A 77 -21.38 7.95 18.07
CA ALA A 77 -20.41 7.84 19.17
C ALA A 77 -20.64 8.89 20.27
N GLN A 78 -21.10 10.09 19.91
CA GLN A 78 -21.43 11.15 20.85
C GLN A 78 -22.75 10.91 21.59
N SER A 79 -23.73 10.31 20.92
CA SER A 79 -25.08 10.14 21.48
C SER A 79 -25.20 8.89 22.36
N HIS A 80 -24.38 7.87 22.10
CA HIS A 80 -24.40 6.56 22.76
C HIS A 80 -23.12 6.31 23.55
N ASP A 81 -22.68 7.31 24.28
CA ASP A 81 -21.32 7.43 24.77
C ASP A 81 -20.99 6.50 25.97
N GLN A 82 -21.99 5.80 26.51
CA GLN A 82 -21.91 4.75 27.54
C GLN A 82 -22.42 3.38 27.06
N ASP A 83 -22.98 3.29 25.84
CA ASP A 83 -23.52 2.03 25.32
C ASP A 83 -22.36 1.21 24.72
N PHE A 84 -21.93 0.17 25.44
CA PHE A 84 -20.78 -0.61 25.02
C PHE A 84 -21.02 -1.31 23.67
N TRP A 85 -22.25 -1.75 23.39
CA TRP A 85 -22.58 -2.48 22.17
C TRP A 85 -22.49 -1.56 20.95
N ILE A 86 -23.08 -0.37 21.06
CA ILE A 86 -23.01 0.64 20.00
C ILE A 86 -21.58 1.13 19.79
N LEU A 87 -20.84 1.45 20.86
CA LEU A 87 -19.46 1.92 20.75
C LEU A 87 -18.53 0.85 20.16
N SER A 88 -18.73 -0.42 20.51
CA SER A 88 -17.97 -1.54 19.92
C SER A 88 -18.20 -1.60 18.41
N THR A 89 -19.47 -1.45 18.00
CA THR A 89 -19.86 -1.43 16.58
C THR A 89 -19.32 -0.21 15.86
N VAL A 90 -19.30 0.97 16.49
CA VAL A 90 -18.62 2.17 15.95
C VAL A 90 -17.14 1.87 15.71
N GLY A 91 -16.45 1.25 16.68
CA GLY A 91 -15.05 0.86 16.56
C GLY A 91 -14.77 -0.04 15.36
N LEU A 92 -15.63 -1.02 15.11
CA LEU A 92 -15.57 -1.87 13.91
C LEU A 92 -15.81 -1.08 12.63
N CYS A 93 -16.78 -0.16 12.63
CA CYS A 93 -17.13 0.63 11.45
C CYS A 93 -16.06 1.68 11.06
N LEU A 94 -15.06 1.95 11.90
CA LEU A 94 -13.96 2.85 11.53
C LEU A 94 -13.13 2.34 10.35
N GLU A 95 -13.18 1.04 10.04
CA GLU A 95 -12.59 0.50 8.80
C GLU A 95 -13.28 1.03 7.53
N ALA A 96 -14.58 1.35 7.60
CA ALA A 96 -15.33 1.94 6.49
C ALA A 96 -15.01 3.44 6.32
N ALA A 97 -14.42 4.07 7.34
CA ALA A 97 -13.94 5.46 7.30
C ALA A 97 -12.49 5.59 6.78
N ARG A 98 -11.87 4.48 6.35
CA ARG A 98 -10.57 4.41 5.68
C ARG A 98 -10.71 3.73 4.31
N ASP A 99 -9.97 4.23 3.33
CA ASP A 99 -9.86 3.62 2.01
C ASP A 99 -8.71 2.60 1.98
N ILE A 100 -8.80 1.58 1.12
CA ILE A 100 -7.65 0.73 0.81
C ILE A 100 -6.52 1.55 0.18
N ASP A 101 -6.88 2.61 -0.57
CA ASP A 101 -5.93 3.56 -1.15
C ASP A 101 -5.11 4.30 -0.07
N ASP A 102 -5.63 4.36 1.16
CA ASP A 102 -4.96 4.93 2.33
C ASP A 102 -4.05 3.92 3.06
N LEU A 103 -3.83 2.70 2.54
CA LEU A 103 -3.06 1.68 3.25
C LEU A 103 -1.64 2.17 3.60
N ASN A 104 -1.02 2.94 2.70
CA ASN A 104 0.29 3.57 2.94
C ASN A 104 0.20 5.02 3.45
N ALA A 105 -1.00 5.58 3.65
CA ALA A 105 -1.16 6.96 4.11
C ALA A 105 -0.73 7.15 5.58
N PRO A 106 -0.47 8.39 6.03
CA PRO A 106 -0.27 8.70 7.44
C PRO A 106 -1.47 8.29 8.32
N PRO A 107 -1.30 8.23 9.66
CA PRO A 107 -2.41 8.00 10.57
C PRO A 107 -3.49 9.08 10.36
N PRO A 108 -4.78 8.71 10.48
CA PRO A 108 -5.85 9.67 10.27
C PRO A 108 -5.82 10.74 11.35
N ASP A 109 -5.83 12.02 10.96
CA ASP A 109 -6.02 13.14 11.90
C ASP A 109 -7.51 13.48 12.05
N ILE A 110 -8.28 12.49 12.49
CA ILE A 110 -9.72 12.62 12.73
C ILE A 110 -9.95 12.32 14.21
N ALA A 111 -10.48 13.31 14.96
CA ALA A 111 -10.66 13.20 16.40
C ALA A 111 -11.51 12.00 16.84
N LEU A 112 -12.46 11.59 15.99
CA LEU A 112 -13.32 10.42 16.21
C LEU A 112 -12.52 9.14 16.54
N PHE A 113 -11.44 8.86 15.82
CA PHE A 113 -10.67 7.62 16.02
C PHE A 113 -10.06 7.58 17.43
N ARG A 114 -9.46 8.70 17.87
CA ARG A 114 -8.90 8.83 19.23
C ARG A 114 -9.98 8.72 20.30
N LEU A 115 -11.12 9.37 20.10
CA LEU A 115 -12.27 9.33 21.01
C LEU A 115 -12.79 7.90 21.21
N VAL A 116 -12.98 7.15 20.13
CA VAL A 116 -13.50 5.77 20.18
C VAL A 116 -12.51 4.84 20.87
N VAL A 117 -11.22 4.95 20.58
CA VAL A 117 -10.18 4.17 21.27
C VAL A 117 -10.16 4.48 22.76
N GLU A 118 -10.25 5.75 23.16
CA GLU A 118 -10.28 6.15 24.57
C GLU A 118 -11.50 5.56 25.30
N LYS A 119 -12.70 5.72 24.72
CA LYS A 119 -13.95 5.20 25.30
C LYS A 119 -13.93 3.69 25.43
N LEU A 120 -13.56 2.97 24.37
CA LEU A 120 -13.50 1.51 24.38
C LEU A 120 -12.39 0.98 25.31
N SER A 121 -11.27 1.69 25.46
CA SER A 121 -10.24 1.34 26.45
C SER A 121 -10.76 1.43 27.88
N GLY A 122 -11.62 2.42 28.17
CA GLY A 122 -12.29 2.54 29.46
C GLY A 122 -13.27 1.40 29.71
N LEU A 123 -14.13 1.11 28.73
CA LEU A 123 -15.11 0.03 28.80
C LEU A 123 -14.46 -1.35 28.94
N ALA A 124 -13.35 -1.61 28.23
CA ALA A 124 -12.63 -2.88 28.29
C ALA A 124 -12.11 -3.21 29.70
N LYS A 125 -11.76 -2.18 30.50
CA LYS A 125 -11.37 -2.34 31.90
C LYS A 125 -12.56 -2.61 32.81
N VAL A 126 -13.69 -1.94 32.56
CA VAL A 126 -14.92 -2.11 33.37
C VAL A 126 -15.52 -3.50 33.18
N HIS A 127 -15.48 -4.02 31.95
CA HIS A 127 -16.05 -5.30 31.59
C HIS A 127 -15.03 -6.45 31.61
N GLU A 128 -13.86 -6.28 32.23
CA GLU A 128 -12.84 -7.32 32.26
C GLU A 128 -13.37 -8.63 32.88
N GLY A 129 -13.23 -9.75 32.16
CA GLY A 129 -13.72 -11.07 32.55
C GLY A 129 -15.22 -11.27 32.37
N GLN A 130 -15.94 -10.30 31.82
CA GLN A 130 -17.37 -10.40 31.53
C GLN A 130 -17.61 -10.75 30.05
N PRO A 131 -18.76 -11.35 29.68
CA PRO A 131 -19.08 -11.68 28.29
C PRO A 131 -19.02 -10.47 27.34
N GLU A 132 -19.34 -9.28 27.84
CA GLU A 132 -19.31 -8.02 27.09
C GLU A 132 -17.89 -7.60 26.69
N GLN A 133 -16.85 -8.16 27.32
CA GLN A 133 -15.46 -7.82 27.02
C GLN A 133 -15.08 -8.14 25.58
N GLU A 134 -15.56 -9.26 25.03
CA GLU A 134 -15.19 -9.73 23.68
C GLU A 134 -15.57 -8.69 22.60
N PRO A 135 -16.84 -8.25 22.44
CA PRO A 135 -17.18 -7.24 21.43
C PRO A 135 -16.49 -5.90 21.67
N ILE A 136 -16.27 -5.49 22.93
CA ILE A 136 -15.53 -4.26 23.26
C ILE A 136 -14.10 -4.34 22.74
N LEU A 137 -13.42 -5.47 22.95
CA LEU A 137 -12.07 -5.70 22.46
C LEU A 137 -12.01 -5.79 20.93
N GLU A 138 -13.03 -6.33 20.27
CA GLU A 138 -13.11 -6.35 18.80
C GLU A 138 -13.15 -4.93 18.21
N GLY A 139 -14.04 -4.09 18.75
CA GLY A 139 -14.12 -2.68 18.38
C GLY A 139 -12.84 -1.92 18.72
N LEU A 140 -12.26 -2.16 19.90
CA LEU A 140 -11.06 -1.47 20.37
C LEU A 140 -9.84 -1.83 19.50
N ALA A 141 -9.64 -3.12 19.23
CA ALA A 141 -8.51 -3.59 18.43
C ALA A 141 -8.55 -2.99 17.01
N THR A 142 -9.74 -2.98 16.42
CA THR A 142 -9.97 -2.41 15.09
C THR A 142 -9.74 -0.90 15.06
N ALA A 143 -10.36 -0.16 15.99
CA ALA A 143 -10.19 1.29 16.11
C ALA A 143 -8.72 1.68 16.35
N ALA A 144 -8.02 0.94 17.21
CA ALA A 144 -6.60 1.15 17.49
C ALA A 144 -5.73 0.86 16.26
N ARG A 145 -5.99 -0.24 15.53
CA ARG A 145 -5.28 -0.58 14.30
C ARG A 145 -5.46 0.49 13.21
N MET A 146 -6.63 1.12 13.14
CA MET A 146 -6.91 2.22 12.19
C MET A 146 -6.15 3.52 12.50
N LEU A 147 -5.62 3.69 13.72
CA LEU A 147 -4.71 4.78 14.07
C LEU A 147 -3.25 4.47 13.70
N SER A 148 -3.02 3.50 12.81
CA SER A 148 -1.68 3.06 12.39
C SER A 148 -0.78 2.81 13.61
N ARG A 149 0.48 3.27 13.60
CA ARG A 149 1.47 2.96 14.64
C ARG A 149 1.18 3.61 15.99
N GLN A 150 0.24 4.57 16.03
CA GLN A 150 -0.03 5.39 17.21
C GLN A 150 -0.67 4.61 18.37
N GLN A 151 -1.28 3.45 18.09
CA GLN A 151 -1.97 2.63 19.10
C GLN A 151 -1.63 1.13 19.01
N ASP A 152 -0.44 0.79 18.53
CA ASP A 152 -0.03 -0.61 18.32
C ASP A 152 -0.10 -1.45 19.59
N ALA A 153 0.28 -0.90 20.75
CA ALA A 153 0.23 -1.62 22.02
C ALA A 153 -1.22 -1.98 22.42
N ILE A 154 -2.18 -1.08 22.17
CA ILE A 154 -3.61 -1.33 22.44
C ILE A 154 -4.14 -2.35 21.44
N ALA A 155 -3.85 -2.19 20.15
CA ALA A 155 -4.30 -3.11 19.11
C ALA A 155 -3.78 -4.54 19.37
N GLU A 156 -2.47 -4.71 19.61
CA GLU A 156 -1.87 -6.01 19.83
C GLU A 156 -2.42 -6.70 21.09
N SER A 157 -2.46 -5.99 22.22
CA SER A 157 -2.96 -6.56 23.47
C SER A 157 -4.43 -6.96 23.37
N SER A 158 -5.24 -6.18 22.66
CA SER A 158 -6.66 -6.49 22.42
C SER A 158 -6.82 -7.72 21.53
N TYR A 159 -6.11 -7.81 20.39
CA TYR A 159 -6.17 -8.97 19.51
C TYR A 159 -5.69 -10.25 20.19
N ARG A 160 -4.59 -10.19 20.96
CA ARG A 160 -4.11 -11.34 21.74
C ARG A 160 -5.17 -11.78 22.75
N LYS A 161 -5.79 -10.84 23.46
CA LYS A 161 -6.83 -11.16 24.43
C LYS A 161 -8.06 -11.80 23.77
N LEU A 162 -8.46 -11.34 22.58
CA LEU A 162 -9.53 -11.99 21.80
C LEU A 162 -9.21 -13.45 21.50
N THR A 163 -8.00 -13.75 21.03
CA THR A 163 -7.57 -15.14 20.78
C THR A 163 -7.48 -16.02 22.03
N GLU A 164 -7.33 -15.42 23.22
CA GLU A 164 -7.40 -16.14 24.50
C GLU A 164 -8.84 -16.39 24.96
N LEU A 165 -9.73 -15.39 24.78
CA LEU A 165 -11.14 -15.49 25.16
C LEU A 165 -11.88 -16.50 24.28
N ASN A 166 -11.62 -16.49 22.98
CA ASN A 166 -12.29 -17.34 22.01
C ASN A 166 -11.28 -17.96 21.03
N PRO A 167 -10.52 -18.98 21.46
CA PRO A 167 -9.43 -19.55 20.66
C PRO A 167 -9.90 -20.26 19.38
N GLN A 168 -11.19 -20.57 19.26
CA GLN A 168 -11.78 -21.24 18.10
C GLN A 168 -12.39 -20.24 17.10
N ASN A 169 -12.33 -18.93 17.37
CA ASN A 169 -12.79 -17.92 16.43
C ASN A 169 -11.70 -17.60 15.40
N SER A 170 -11.88 -18.09 14.17
CA SER A 170 -10.93 -17.89 13.07
C SER A 170 -10.71 -16.39 12.76
N THR A 171 -11.74 -15.56 12.88
CA THR A 171 -11.67 -14.12 12.59
C THR A 171 -10.74 -13.38 13.55
N HIS A 172 -10.68 -13.79 14.82
CA HIS A 172 -9.75 -13.20 15.79
C HIS A 172 -8.29 -13.45 15.41
N HIS A 173 -7.97 -14.68 15.00
CA HIS A 173 -6.64 -15.05 14.52
C HIS A 173 -6.29 -14.36 13.21
N TYR A 174 -7.25 -14.26 12.28
CA TYR A 174 -7.07 -13.54 11.02
C TYR A 174 -6.73 -12.06 11.26
N ASN A 175 -7.49 -11.38 12.12
CA ASN A 175 -7.27 -9.96 12.41
C ASN A 175 -5.95 -9.72 13.15
N LEU A 176 -5.54 -10.63 14.06
CA LEU A 176 -4.21 -10.60 14.66
C LEU A 176 -3.11 -10.79 13.61
N GLY A 177 -3.31 -11.70 12.66
CA GLY A 177 -2.41 -11.93 11.54
C GLY A 177 -2.28 -10.71 10.61
N LEU A 178 -3.41 -10.06 10.30
CA LEU A 178 -3.45 -8.81 9.54
C LEU A 178 -2.71 -7.68 10.27
N PHE A 179 -2.92 -7.55 11.59
CA PHE A 179 -2.16 -6.61 12.41
C PHE A 179 -0.66 -6.85 12.24
N TYR A 180 -0.17 -8.07 12.47
CA TYR A 180 1.24 -8.40 12.32
C TYR A 180 1.81 -8.21 10.91
N LYS A 181 1.03 -8.53 9.86
CA LYS A 181 1.41 -8.29 8.46
C LYS A 181 1.80 -6.83 8.23
N THR A 182 0.94 -5.90 8.64
CA THR A 182 1.16 -4.45 8.44
C THR A 182 2.27 -3.87 9.33
N ARG A 183 2.78 -4.65 10.31
CA ARG A 183 3.87 -4.28 11.22
C ARG A 183 5.20 -4.98 10.91
N GLY A 184 5.28 -5.70 9.79
CA GLY A 184 6.50 -6.43 9.40
C GLY A 184 6.84 -7.63 10.28
N ARG A 185 5.96 -7.96 11.24
CA ARG A 185 6.08 -9.15 12.10
C ARG A 185 5.59 -10.38 11.37
N PHE A 186 6.20 -10.64 10.22
CA PHE A 186 5.71 -11.59 9.24
C PHE A 186 5.63 -13.02 9.76
N ALA A 187 6.56 -13.46 10.61
CA ALA A 187 6.53 -14.80 11.21
C ALA A 187 5.34 -14.97 12.18
N ASP A 188 5.07 -13.97 13.00
CA ASP A 188 3.90 -13.97 13.90
C ASP A 188 2.60 -13.91 13.08
N GLY A 189 2.58 -13.07 12.04
CA GLY A 189 1.45 -12.97 11.11
C GLY A 189 1.18 -14.29 10.37
N ALA A 190 2.22 -15.01 9.95
CA ALA A 190 2.08 -16.32 9.33
C ALA A 190 1.48 -17.34 10.32
N THR A 191 1.96 -17.34 11.57
CA THR A 191 1.43 -18.23 12.62
C THR A 191 -0.05 -17.97 12.88
N ALA A 192 -0.44 -16.70 13.07
CA ALA A 192 -1.83 -16.33 13.34
C ALA A 192 -2.75 -16.66 12.15
N ASN A 193 -2.36 -16.32 10.91
CA ASN A 193 -3.16 -16.66 9.73
C ASN A 193 -3.23 -18.17 9.48
N GLN A 194 -2.20 -18.94 9.84
CA GLN A 194 -2.25 -20.39 9.73
C GLN A 194 -3.27 -21.00 10.71
N ILE A 195 -3.36 -20.46 11.93
CA ILE A 195 -4.42 -20.86 12.87
C ILE A 195 -5.78 -20.47 12.31
N ALA A 196 -5.94 -19.23 11.82
CA ALA A 196 -7.19 -18.77 11.21
C ALA A 196 -7.66 -19.68 10.05
N ALA A 197 -6.74 -20.04 9.15
CA ALA A 197 -7.01 -20.95 8.04
C ALA A 197 -7.36 -22.37 8.52
N SER A 198 -6.73 -22.87 9.59
CA SER A 198 -7.03 -24.20 10.15
C SER A 198 -8.39 -24.30 10.84
N LEU A 199 -8.91 -23.18 11.34
CA LEU A 199 -10.22 -23.08 11.99
C LEU A 199 -11.36 -22.81 11.00
N ALA A 200 -11.04 -22.38 9.78
CA ALA A 200 -12.02 -22.16 8.73
C ALA A 200 -12.52 -23.49 8.17
N ASN A 201 -13.84 -23.61 7.98
CA ASN A 201 -14.45 -24.81 7.39
C ASN A 201 -14.10 -24.98 5.91
N GLU A 202 -13.79 -23.87 5.23
CA GLU A 202 -13.44 -23.80 3.82
C GLU A 202 -12.23 -22.89 3.63
N VAL A 203 -11.56 -23.01 2.48
CA VAL A 203 -10.45 -22.13 2.13
C VAL A 203 -10.98 -20.71 1.92
N THR A 204 -10.67 -19.83 2.87
CA THR A 204 -10.98 -18.40 2.76
C THR A 204 -9.83 -17.69 2.02
N GLU A 205 -10.11 -17.14 0.85
CA GLU A 205 -9.11 -16.47 0.01
C GLU A 205 -8.34 -15.37 0.77
N SER A 206 -9.03 -14.54 1.57
CA SER A 206 -8.37 -13.48 2.35
C SER A 206 -7.38 -14.02 3.38
N TYR A 207 -7.64 -15.21 3.94
CA TYR A 207 -6.75 -15.84 4.92
C TYR A 207 -5.50 -16.36 4.22
N GLU A 208 -5.66 -17.02 3.07
CA GLU A 208 -4.53 -17.52 2.27
C GLU A 208 -3.67 -16.37 1.71
N TRP A 209 -4.26 -15.27 1.24
CA TRP A 209 -3.51 -14.09 0.82
C TRP A 209 -2.62 -13.53 1.94
N ASN A 210 -3.19 -13.31 3.14
CA ASN A 210 -2.42 -12.81 4.27
C ASN A 210 -1.35 -13.82 4.72
N LEU A 211 -1.68 -15.11 4.74
CA LEU A 211 -0.72 -16.17 5.07
C LEU A 211 0.43 -16.21 4.07
N GLY A 212 0.16 -16.13 2.77
CA GLY A 212 1.16 -16.17 1.71
C GLY A 212 2.08 -14.94 1.72
N ILE A 213 1.52 -13.74 1.94
CA ILE A 213 2.29 -12.51 2.10
C ILE A 213 3.19 -12.60 3.34
N CYS A 214 2.63 -13.00 4.49
CA CYS A 214 3.40 -13.18 5.73
C CYS A 214 4.48 -14.27 5.58
N ALA A 215 4.18 -15.41 4.95
CA ALA A 215 5.17 -16.46 4.73
C ALA A 215 6.31 -15.98 3.83
N THR A 216 6.01 -15.22 2.77
CA THR A 216 7.01 -14.62 1.88
C THR A 216 7.86 -13.58 2.62
N GLY A 217 7.23 -12.69 3.39
CA GLY A 217 7.91 -11.69 4.21
C GLY A 217 8.79 -12.29 5.30
N ALA A 218 8.38 -13.42 5.88
CA ALA A 218 9.17 -14.18 6.85
C ALA A 218 10.28 -15.03 6.20
N LYS A 219 10.41 -15.01 4.87
CA LYS A 219 11.27 -15.90 4.07
C LYS A 219 11.03 -17.39 4.34
N ASN A 220 9.82 -17.75 4.76
CA ASN A 220 9.39 -19.14 4.88
C ASN A 220 8.92 -19.65 3.51
N ALA A 221 9.89 -19.99 2.68
CA ALA A 221 9.68 -20.35 1.28
C ALA A 221 8.75 -21.55 1.09
N SER A 222 8.87 -22.57 1.96
CA SER A 222 8.01 -23.78 1.90
C SER A 222 6.55 -23.43 2.17
N LEU A 223 6.28 -22.68 3.25
CA LEU A 223 4.91 -22.30 3.59
C LEU A 223 4.30 -21.39 2.51
N ALA A 224 5.07 -20.42 2.01
CA ALA A 224 4.61 -19.54 0.94
C ALA A 224 4.29 -20.33 -0.34
N LEU A 225 5.17 -21.27 -0.73
CA LEU A 225 4.96 -22.15 -1.88
C LEU A 225 3.67 -22.96 -1.75
N ASP A 226 3.45 -23.56 -0.57
CA ASP A 226 2.26 -24.38 -0.31
C ASP A 226 0.97 -23.56 -0.39
N VAL A 227 0.97 -22.35 0.17
CA VAL A 227 -0.16 -21.40 0.08
C VAL A 227 -0.47 -21.09 -1.38
N TRP A 228 0.52 -20.62 -2.15
CA TRP A 228 0.27 -20.21 -3.53
C TRP A 228 -0.15 -21.38 -4.43
N ARG A 229 0.32 -22.61 -4.15
CA ARG A 229 -0.16 -23.83 -4.83
C ARG A 229 -1.60 -24.17 -4.46
N ARG A 230 -2.00 -24.03 -3.18
CA ARG A 230 -3.41 -24.18 -2.78
C ARG A 230 -4.32 -23.16 -3.48
N MET A 231 -3.79 -21.97 -3.75
CA MET A 231 -4.48 -20.93 -4.53
C MET A 231 -4.41 -21.14 -6.06
N GLY A 232 -3.88 -22.28 -6.52
CA GLY A 232 -3.91 -22.69 -7.93
C GLY A 232 -2.78 -22.13 -8.79
N LEU A 233 -1.75 -21.50 -8.21
CA LEU A 233 -0.62 -21.00 -8.99
C LEU A 233 0.35 -22.12 -9.36
N ALA A 234 0.78 -22.12 -10.63
CA ALA A 234 1.92 -22.88 -11.09
C ALA A 234 3.21 -22.17 -10.65
N ILE A 235 3.69 -22.52 -9.45
CA ILE A 235 4.76 -21.81 -8.75
C ILE A 235 5.76 -22.80 -8.12
N GLU A 236 7.03 -22.43 -8.17
CA GLU A 236 8.19 -23.20 -7.69
C GLU A 236 9.14 -22.30 -6.91
N ILE A 237 10.10 -22.86 -6.17
CA ILE A 237 11.15 -22.02 -5.55
C ILE A 237 12.10 -21.54 -6.64
N GLY A 238 12.20 -20.23 -6.82
CA GLY A 238 13.05 -19.59 -7.82
C GLY A 238 14.23 -18.85 -7.20
N ARG A 239 14.56 -17.69 -7.78
CA ARG A 239 15.62 -16.83 -7.28
C ARG A 239 15.30 -16.34 -5.86
N PHE A 240 16.33 -15.87 -5.18
CA PHE A 240 16.27 -15.40 -3.78
C PHE A 240 15.75 -16.43 -2.76
N GLY A 241 15.62 -17.70 -3.17
CA GLY A 241 15.05 -18.76 -2.34
C GLY A 241 13.57 -18.56 -2.02
N LEU A 242 12.83 -17.82 -2.84
CA LEU A 242 11.40 -17.54 -2.66
C LEU A 242 10.56 -18.17 -3.78
N PRO A 243 9.25 -18.36 -3.59
CA PRO A 243 8.38 -18.90 -4.65
C PRO A 243 8.27 -17.94 -5.84
N GLU A 244 8.59 -18.40 -7.05
CA GLU A 244 8.52 -17.62 -8.28
C GLU A 244 7.63 -18.30 -9.34
N CYS A 245 6.89 -17.47 -10.09
CA CYS A 245 6.11 -17.86 -11.26
C CYS A 245 6.04 -16.73 -12.29
N SER A 246 5.64 -17.05 -13.52
CA SER A 246 5.43 -16.04 -14.56
C SER A 246 4.12 -15.28 -14.32
N LEU A 247 4.23 -13.99 -14.04
CA LEU A 247 3.10 -13.08 -13.91
C LEU A 247 3.32 -11.84 -14.78
N SER A 248 2.23 -11.21 -15.22
CA SER A 248 2.29 -9.91 -15.86
C SER A 248 2.95 -8.89 -14.95
N GLN A 249 3.73 -7.98 -15.54
CA GLN A 249 4.30 -6.85 -14.81
C GLN A 249 3.20 -6.02 -14.15
N CYS A 250 3.55 -5.40 -13.04
CA CYS A 250 2.68 -4.47 -12.33
C CYS A 250 3.47 -3.24 -11.91
N LYS A 251 2.74 -2.23 -11.45
CA LYS A 251 3.33 -1.05 -10.86
C LYS A 251 3.32 -1.16 -9.34
N VAL A 252 4.28 -0.51 -8.71
CA VAL A 252 4.36 -0.38 -7.25
C VAL A 252 4.58 1.07 -6.89
N LYS A 253 3.82 1.57 -5.92
CA LYS A 253 4.08 2.85 -5.28
C LYS A 253 5.11 2.63 -4.17
N LEU A 254 6.38 2.82 -4.50
CA LEU A 254 7.47 2.76 -3.54
C LEU A 254 7.37 3.95 -2.60
N ALA A 255 7.77 3.73 -1.36
CA ALA A 255 7.81 4.71 -0.29
C ALA A 255 9.20 4.70 0.35
N GLU A 256 9.66 5.87 0.77
CA GLU A 256 10.85 6.06 1.60
C GLU A 256 10.75 5.27 2.91
N ARG A 257 9.53 5.18 3.45
CA ARG A 257 9.19 4.42 4.65
C ARG A 257 8.09 3.40 4.33
N PRO A 258 8.48 2.17 3.93
CA PRO A 258 7.55 1.08 3.62
C PRO A 258 6.65 0.77 4.81
N LEU A 259 5.38 0.40 4.57
CA LEU A 259 4.38 0.28 5.62
C LEU A 259 4.81 -0.63 6.77
N ALA A 260 5.46 -1.74 6.47
CA ALA A 260 5.86 -2.74 7.46
C ALA A 260 7.09 -2.30 8.28
N GLU A 261 7.83 -1.29 7.82
CA GLU A 261 9.09 -0.82 8.42
C GLU A 261 8.90 0.45 9.28
N ARG A 262 7.69 1.03 9.30
CA ARG A 262 7.39 2.26 10.06
C ARG A 262 7.38 2.04 11.57
N THR A 263 7.69 3.13 12.27
CA THR A 263 7.58 3.31 13.72
C THR A 263 6.55 4.40 14.04
N ALA A 264 6.20 4.58 15.32
CA ALA A 264 5.23 5.60 15.74
C ALA A 264 5.71 7.04 15.47
N ASP A 265 7.02 7.30 15.54
CA ASP A 265 7.65 8.59 15.26
C ASP A 265 7.82 8.89 13.76
N GLN A 266 7.74 7.86 12.91
CA GLN A 266 7.89 7.96 11.46
C GLN A 266 6.75 7.22 10.73
N ASP A 267 5.51 7.55 11.11
CA ASP A 267 4.30 6.89 10.65
C ASP A 267 3.71 7.54 9.38
N ASP A 268 4.55 7.77 8.38
CA ASP A 268 4.15 8.33 7.09
C ASP A 268 5.05 7.76 5.98
N PRO A 269 4.63 7.74 4.71
CA PRO A 269 5.40 7.12 3.63
C PRO A 269 6.69 7.86 3.26
N GLY A 270 6.83 9.14 3.66
CA GLY A 270 7.88 10.02 3.16
C GLY A 270 7.73 10.32 1.68
N ALA A 271 8.86 10.42 0.98
CA ALA A 271 8.85 10.51 -0.47
C ALA A 271 8.30 9.21 -1.10
N GLU A 272 7.61 9.34 -2.23
CA GLU A 272 7.05 8.21 -2.96
C GLU A 272 7.37 8.32 -4.45
N GLU A 273 7.51 7.17 -5.11
CA GLU A 273 7.69 7.06 -6.57
C GLU A 273 6.95 5.83 -7.07
N THR A 274 6.22 5.96 -8.19
CA THR A 274 5.52 4.81 -8.80
C THR A 274 6.32 4.26 -9.96
N ILE A 275 6.68 2.98 -9.86
CA ILE A 275 7.60 2.32 -10.79
C ILE A 275 7.05 0.98 -11.28
N TRP A 276 7.65 0.47 -12.36
CA TRP A 276 7.42 -0.88 -12.84
C TRP A 276 8.37 -1.86 -12.14
N ILE A 277 7.85 -3.04 -11.81
CA ILE A 277 8.67 -4.13 -11.26
C ILE A 277 8.63 -5.37 -12.17
N GLU A 278 9.70 -6.15 -12.10
CA GLU A 278 9.65 -7.56 -12.50
C GLU A 278 8.93 -8.32 -11.38
N ARG A 279 7.69 -8.75 -11.65
CA ARG A 279 6.88 -9.47 -10.67
C ARG A 279 7.32 -10.93 -10.62
N LEU A 280 7.69 -11.40 -9.43
CA LEU A 280 8.19 -12.76 -9.20
C LEU A 280 7.10 -13.67 -8.64
N SER A 281 6.21 -13.15 -7.80
CA SER A 281 5.08 -13.88 -7.25
C SER A 281 3.89 -12.95 -7.03
N PRO A 282 2.75 -13.44 -6.50
CA PRO A 282 1.63 -12.58 -6.14
C PRO A 282 1.99 -11.38 -5.27
N CYS A 283 3.03 -11.49 -4.43
CA CYS A 283 3.33 -10.50 -3.40
C CYS A 283 4.79 -10.03 -3.34
N HIS A 284 5.65 -10.37 -4.30
CA HIS A 284 7.02 -9.84 -4.33
C HIS A 284 7.58 -9.70 -5.75
N GLY A 285 8.60 -8.85 -5.89
CA GLY A 285 9.27 -8.64 -7.16
C GLY A 285 10.55 -7.81 -7.05
N ILE A 286 11.17 -7.58 -8.21
CA ILE A 286 12.45 -6.87 -8.33
C ILE A 286 12.21 -5.47 -8.86
N VAL A 287 12.82 -4.47 -8.23
CA VAL A 287 12.84 -3.09 -8.73
C VAL A 287 13.64 -3.02 -10.04
N ARG A 288 12.96 -2.74 -11.15
CA ARG A 288 13.58 -2.64 -12.50
C ARG A 288 13.57 -1.23 -13.10
N SER A 289 13.17 -0.24 -12.32
CA SER A 289 13.35 1.17 -12.63
C SER A 289 14.46 1.74 -11.75
N VAL A 290 15.40 2.48 -12.34
CA VAL A 290 16.33 3.28 -11.54
C VAL A 290 15.55 4.49 -11.03
N LEU A 291 15.53 4.69 -9.71
CA LEU A 291 14.63 5.65 -9.08
C LEU A 291 15.13 7.08 -9.25
N TYR A 292 14.20 8.01 -9.47
CA TYR A 292 14.50 9.43 -9.42
C TYR A 292 14.74 9.89 -7.96
N GLN A 293 13.85 9.48 -7.06
CA GLN A 293 13.91 9.78 -5.63
C GLN A 293 14.93 8.89 -4.90
N LYS A 294 15.41 9.36 -3.74
CA LYS A 294 16.21 8.53 -2.81
C LYS A 294 15.29 7.93 -1.76
N LEU A 295 14.69 6.78 -2.07
CA LEU A 295 13.70 6.12 -1.20
C LEU A 295 14.31 5.09 -0.24
N GLY A 296 15.64 4.94 -0.22
CA GLY A 296 16.32 3.88 0.54
C GLY A 296 16.19 2.47 -0.06
N VAL A 297 15.33 2.30 -1.06
CA VAL A 297 15.25 1.15 -1.98
C VAL A 297 15.78 1.54 -3.35
N ASP A 298 16.46 0.61 -4.01
CA ASP A 298 17.17 0.87 -5.26
C ASP A 298 16.96 -0.24 -6.30
N TYR A 299 17.43 0.03 -7.53
CA TYR A 299 17.42 -0.94 -8.62
C TYR A 299 17.99 -2.30 -8.19
N GLY A 300 17.31 -3.37 -8.57
CA GLY A 300 17.66 -4.74 -8.23
C GLY A 300 17.18 -5.21 -6.86
N ASP A 301 16.79 -4.31 -5.95
CA ASP A 301 16.25 -4.73 -4.64
C ASP A 301 14.98 -5.57 -4.82
N VAL A 302 14.81 -6.54 -3.92
CA VAL A 302 13.63 -7.40 -3.86
C VAL A 302 12.68 -6.83 -2.83
N ILE A 303 11.47 -6.50 -3.26
CA ILE A 303 10.44 -5.88 -2.42
C ILE A 303 9.24 -6.79 -2.22
N LEU A 304 8.57 -6.61 -1.09
CA LEU A 304 7.27 -7.18 -0.77
C LEU A 304 6.18 -6.14 -1.04
N ILE A 305 5.08 -6.59 -1.64
CA ILE A 305 3.89 -5.79 -1.93
C ILE A 305 2.66 -6.46 -1.32
N ASP A 306 1.62 -5.67 -1.06
CA ASP A 306 0.31 -6.24 -0.71
C ASP A 306 -0.36 -6.86 -1.95
N GLY A 307 -1.32 -7.77 -1.73
CA GLY A 307 -2.13 -8.37 -2.78
C GLY A 307 -3.29 -7.48 -3.22
N ALA A 308 -3.69 -6.50 -2.40
CA ALA A 308 -4.71 -5.52 -2.74
C ALA A 308 -4.09 -4.30 -3.48
N PRO A 309 -4.50 -4.01 -4.72
CA PRO A 309 -4.06 -2.80 -5.40
C PRO A 309 -4.67 -1.56 -4.74
N ILE A 310 -3.91 -0.46 -4.74
CA ILE A 310 -4.33 0.87 -4.23
C ILE A 310 -4.81 1.81 -5.34
N THR A 311 -4.72 1.38 -6.60
CA THR A 311 -5.36 1.97 -7.77
C THR A 311 -5.03 1.10 -9.00
N HIS A 312 -5.61 1.43 -10.14
CA HIS A 312 -5.24 0.90 -11.45
C HIS A 312 -4.88 2.06 -12.37
N HIS A 313 -3.85 1.86 -13.21
CA HIS A 313 -3.48 2.80 -14.25
C HIS A 313 -3.80 2.20 -15.62
N THR A 314 -4.54 2.94 -16.44
CA THR A 314 -4.86 2.57 -17.82
C THR A 314 -3.70 2.82 -18.76
N TYR A 315 -3.35 1.83 -19.58
CA TYR A 315 -2.41 1.95 -20.70
C TYR A 315 -3.09 1.41 -21.95
N GLY A 316 -3.65 2.30 -22.77
CA GLY A 316 -4.52 1.90 -23.88
C GLY A 316 -5.74 1.10 -23.40
N GLU A 317 -5.84 -0.17 -23.78
CA GLU A 317 -6.93 -1.07 -23.36
C GLU A 317 -6.61 -1.88 -22.10
N VAL A 318 -5.40 -1.74 -21.55
CA VAL A 318 -4.91 -2.55 -20.43
C VAL A 318 -5.05 -1.80 -19.11
N GLN A 319 -5.67 -2.44 -18.11
CA GLN A 319 -5.64 -1.98 -16.72
C GLN A 319 -4.46 -2.60 -15.99
N VAL A 320 -3.57 -1.76 -15.46
CA VAL A 320 -2.38 -2.21 -14.72
C VAL A 320 -2.55 -1.90 -13.25
N PRO A 321 -2.52 -2.91 -12.36
CA PRO A 321 -2.64 -2.68 -10.93
C PRO A 321 -1.40 -1.96 -10.38
N VAL A 322 -1.65 -1.07 -9.42
CA VAL A 322 -0.62 -0.40 -8.63
C VAL A 322 -0.70 -0.91 -7.21
N PHE A 323 0.35 -1.58 -6.75
CA PHE A 323 0.41 -2.14 -5.40
C PHE A 323 1.19 -1.24 -4.43
N PRO A 324 0.87 -1.29 -3.14
CA PRO A 324 1.63 -0.58 -2.12
C PRO A 324 2.91 -1.33 -1.74
N HIS A 325 3.99 -0.59 -1.48
CA HIS A 325 5.24 -1.13 -0.94
C HIS A 325 5.09 -1.49 0.54
N LEU A 326 5.20 -2.78 0.88
CA LEU A 326 5.15 -3.26 2.26
C LEU A 326 6.52 -3.24 2.93
N ALA A 327 7.53 -3.87 2.32
CA ALA A 327 8.87 -4.01 2.89
C ALA A 327 9.92 -4.27 1.81
N THR A 328 11.19 -4.00 2.09
CA THR A 328 12.31 -4.54 1.31
C THR A 328 12.78 -5.87 1.88
N LEU A 329 12.70 -6.94 1.09
CA LEU A 329 13.11 -8.30 1.48
C LEU A 329 14.62 -8.52 1.35
N GLU A 330 15.22 -7.97 0.30
CA GLU A 330 16.65 -8.11 0.04
C GLU A 330 17.22 -6.87 -0.63
N ARG A 331 18.28 -6.31 -0.02
CA ARG A 331 19.07 -5.22 -0.59
C ARG A 331 20.15 -5.81 -1.49
N ARG A 332 20.20 -5.37 -2.74
CA ARG A 332 21.22 -5.80 -3.71
C ARG A 332 22.39 -4.83 -3.83
N ASN A 333 22.23 -3.61 -3.31
CA ASN A 333 23.29 -2.61 -3.19
C ASN A 333 23.98 -2.31 -4.54
N TYR A 334 23.17 -2.08 -5.59
CA TYR A 334 23.71 -1.68 -6.88
C TYR A 334 24.52 -0.38 -6.74
N GLN A 335 25.61 -0.29 -7.50
CA GLN A 335 26.35 0.94 -7.65
C GLN A 335 25.58 1.85 -8.59
N LEU A 336 25.35 3.09 -8.18
CA LEU A 336 24.62 4.10 -8.95
C LEU A 336 25.53 5.27 -9.31
N PHE A 337 25.54 5.65 -10.59
CA PHE A 337 26.32 6.77 -11.09
C PHE A 337 25.46 7.69 -11.94
N ASP A 338 25.35 8.96 -11.57
CA ASP A 338 24.67 9.96 -12.40
C ASP A 338 25.43 10.17 -13.72
N PHE A 339 24.70 10.35 -14.82
CA PHE A 339 25.26 10.71 -16.10
C PHE A 339 24.50 11.88 -16.75
N ALA A 340 25.22 12.61 -17.60
CA ALA A 340 24.65 13.51 -18.58
C ALA A 340 25.27 13.18 -19.94
N GLY A 341 24.50 13.30 -21.02
CA GLY A 341 24.95 12.91 -22.34
C GLY A 341 24.21 13.60 -23.47
N THR A 342 24.70 13.39 -24.68
CA THR A 342 24.03 13.83 -25.91
C THR A 342 23.71 12.65 -26.80
N GLN A 343 22.59 12.74 -27.51
CA GLN A 343 22.13 11.72 -28.46
C GLN A 343 21.49 12.33 -29.70
N ASP A 344 21.55 11.59 -30.81
CA ASP A 344 20.96 12.01 -32.08
C ASP A 344 19.50 11.56 -32.24
N SER A 345 19.07 10.54 -31.50
CA SER A 345 17.70 10.04 -31.48
C SER A 345 17.26 9.67 -30.07
N ALA A 346 15.95 9.74 -29.82
CA ALA A 346 15.34 9.27 -28.58
C ALA A 346 15.85 7.87 -28.21
N ARG A 347 16.00 7.62 -26.91
CA ARG A 347 16.40 6.33 -26.31
C ARG A 347 17.82 5.84 -26.61
N GLN A 348 18.58 6.48 -27.50
CA GLN A 348 19.89 5.99 -27.94
C GLN A 348 20.86 5.69 -26.79
N LEU A 349 20.96 6.58 -25.78
CA LEU A 349 21.85 6.33 -24.64
C LEU A 349 21.32 5.24 -23.69
N ALA A 350 20.02 5.15 -23.51
CA ALA A 350 19.45 4.14 -22.63
C ALA A 350 19.45 2.74 -23.27
N ASP A 351 19.40 2.67 -24.60
CA ASP A 351 19.47 1.41 -25.36
C ASP A 351 20.89 0.80 -25.35
N LEU A 352 21.92 1.55 -24.90
CA LEU A 352 23.24 1.00 -24.59
C LEU A 352 23.16 -0.14 -23.56
N THR A 353 22.11 -0.18 -22.73
CA THR A 353 21.83 -1.26 -21.78
C THR A 353 21.88 -2.65 -22.42
N ALA A 354 21.45 -2.80 -23.68
CA ALA A 354 21.44 -4.09 -24.36
C ALA A 354 22.86 -4.65 -24.64
N GLU A 355 23.88 -3.80 -24.57
CA GLU A 355 25.29 -4.13 -24.80
C GLU A 355 26.08 -4.30 -23.49
N LEU A 356 25.43 -4.12 -22.34
CA LEU A 356 26.06 -4.27 -21.02
C LEU A 356 25.89 -5.69 -20.48
N ASP A 357 26.88 -6.15 -19.71
CA ASP A 357 26.87 -7.44 -19.04
C ASP A 357 26.26 -7.34 -17.62
N GLU A 358 26.02 -8.50 -17.00
CA GLU A 358 25.69 -8.66 -15.56
C GLU A 358 24.53 -7.79 -15.04
N ASP A 359 23.48 -7.53 -15.83
CA ASP A 359 22.31 -6.72 -15.38
C ASP A 359 22.65 -5.25 -15.06
N ALA A 360 23.73 -4.71 -15.64
CA ALA A 360 23.97 -3.27 -15.64
C ALA A 360 23.04 -2.54 -16.63
N VAL A 361 22.60 -1.34 -16.26
CA VAL A 361 21.60 -0.55 -17.00
C VAL A 361 22.00 0.92 -17.09
N VAL A 362 21.79 1.52 -18.26
CA VAL A 362 21.79 2.98 -18.46
C VAL A 362 20.34 3.46 -18.49
N TYR A 363 19.94 4.22 -17.48
CA TYR A 363 18.56 4.67 -17.31
C TYR A 363 18.41 6.18 -17.53
N SER A 364 17.85 6.57 -18.68
CA SER A 364 17.55 7.96 -19.03
C SER A 364 16.33 8.49 -18.28
N HIS A 365 16.56 9.13 -17.12
CA HIS A 365 15.50 9.77 -16.34
C HIS A 365 14.79 10.86 -17.13
N SER A 366 15.55 11.72 -17.82
CA SER A 366 14.97 12.81 -18.61
C SER A 366 13.99 12.35 -19.71
N GLU A 367 14.03 11.08 -20.11
CA GLU A 367 13.13 10.49 -21.12
C GLU A 367 12.06 9.57 -20.53
N SER A 368 12.26 9.07 -19.31
CA SER A 368 11.42 8.01 -18.71
C SER A 368 10.66 8.47 -17.47
N PHE A 369 10.96 9.66 -16.96
CA PHE A 369 10.35 10.23 -15.75
C PHE A 369 9.21 11.17 -16.11
N VAL A 370 8.08 11.00 -15.43
CA VAL A 370 6.90 11.84 -15.59
C VAL A 370 6.39 12.30 -14.23
N MET A 371 6.07 13.60 -14.13
CA MET A 371 5.37 14.17 -12.99
C MET A 371 3.89 14.31 -13.32
N ILE A 372 3.04 13.68 -12.52
CA ILE A 372 1.58 13.83 -12.59
C ILE A 372 1.03 14.30 -11.25
N CYS A 373 -0.08 15.04 -11.26
CA CYS A 373 -0.72 15.47 -10.02
C CYS A 373 -1.42 14.28 -9.35
N ALA A 374 -1.71 14.41 -8.05
CA ALA A 374 -2.31 13.34 -7.27
C ALA A 374 -3.73 12.95 -7.73
N ASN A 375 -4.45 13.82 -8.45
CA ASN A 375 -5.76 13.50 -9.02
C ASN A 375 -5.59 12.64 -10.28
N CYS A 376 -4.73 13.08 -11.22
CA CYS A 376 -4.42 12.30 -12.43
C CYS A 376 -3.86 10.92 -12.09
N TRP A 377 -3.00 10.81 -11.08
CA TRP A 377 -2.45 9.52 -10.62
C TRP A 377 -3.53 8.59 -10.05
N ARG A 378 -4.58 9.12 -9.41
CA ARG A 378 -5.66 8.29 -8.84
C ARG A 378 -6.75 7.95 -9.84
N ASP A 379 -6.80 8.63 -10.99
CA ASP A 379 -7.90 8.51 -11.95
C ASP A 379 -7.69 7.26 -12.83
N PRO A 380 -8.44 6.17 -12.63
CA PRO A 380 -8.27 4.97 -13.43
C PRO A 380 -8.71 5.18 -14.88
N ASP A 381 -9.54 6.18 -15.19
CA ASP A 381 -10.04 6.43 -16.55
C ASP A 381 -9.05 7.25 -17.40
N LEU A 382 -8.02 7.83 -16.78
CA LEU A 382 -6.96 8.53 -17.47
C LEU A 382 -6.00 7.53 -18.15
N ASP A 383 -5.73 7.74 -19.43
CA ASP A 383 -4.71 6.99 -20.18
C ASP A 383 -3.30 7.46 -19.76
N HIS A 384 -2.64 6.63 -18.94
CA HIS A 384 -1.32 6.86 -18.37
C HIS A 384 -0.18 6.61 -19.35
N ASP A 385 -0.50 6.22 -20.59
CA ASP A 385 0.46 6.16 -21.70
C ASP A 385 0.63 7.51 -22.41
N ARG A 386 -0.37 8.42 -22.27
CA ARG A 386 -0.40 9.70 -22.98
C ARG A 386 0.54 10.73 -22.37
N HIS A 387 1.83 10.51 -22.58
CA HIS A 387 2.86 11.51 -22.37
C HIS A 387 3.54 11.78 -23.72
N GLU A 388 3.57 13.05 -24.14
CA GLU A 388 4.28 13.43 -25.37
C GLU A 388 5.74 12.98 -25.26
N ALA A 389 6.14 12.06 -26.12
CA ALA A 389 7.54 11.66 -26.25
C ALA A 389 8.30 12.84 -26.84
N ILE A 390 8.90 13.65 -25.98
CA ILE A 390 9.76 14.76 -26.39
C ILE A 390 11.10 14.15 -26.80
N GLU A 391 11.48 14.32 -28.07
CA GLU A 391 12.81 13.97 -28.52
C GLU A 391 13.84 14.88 -27.81
N LYS A 392 14.72 14.26 -27.02
CA LYS A 392 15.76 14.96 -26.26
C LYS A 392 17.13 14.68 -26.85
N HIS A 393 17.85 15.74 -27.19
CA HIS A 393 19.25 15.65 -27.62
C HIS A 393 20.25 15.77 -26.47
N VAL A 394 19.82 16.30 -25.32
CA VAL A 394 20.56 16.30 -24.06
C VAL A 394 19.78 15.47 -23.07
N VAL A 395 20.44 14.46 -22.50
CA VAL A 395 19.81 13.46 -21.65
C VAL A 395 20.56 13.39 -20.33
N THR A 396 19.80 13.33 -19.24
CA THR A 396 20.30 13.04 -17.90
C THR A 396 19.68 11.77 -17.37
N GLY A 397 20.44 11.06 -16.54
CA GLY A 397 20.02 9.79 -16.01
C GLY A 397 20.99 9.20 -15.00
N ARG A 398 20.82 7.91 -14.71
CA ARG A 398 21.74 7.13 -13.86
C ARG A 398 22.10 5.82 -14.52
N ILE A 399 23.32 5.38 -14.25
CA ILE A 399 23.78 4.03 -14.55
C ILE A 399 23.65 3.23 -13.26
N ALA A 400 23.01 2.06 -13.32
CA ALA A 400 23.03 1.09 -12.23
C ALA A 400 23.85 -0.14 -12.64
N ALA A 401 24.69 -0.63 -11.74
CA ALA A 401 25.48 -1.84 -11.95
C ALA A 401 25.54 -2.67 -10.67
N PRO A 402 25.65 -4.01 -10.76
CA PRO A 402 25.78 -4.85 -9.58
C PRO A 402 26.95 -4.42 -8.69
N ALA A 403 26.82 -4.65 -7.39
CA ALA A 403 27.88 -4.36 -6.41
C ALA A 403 29.23 -5.01 -6.75
N GLY A 404 29.22 -6.18 -7.40
CA GLY A 404 30.42 -6.93 -7.77
C GLY A 404 31.12 -6.45 -9.05
N MET A 405 30.47 -5.61 -9.86
CA MET A 405 31.05 -5.16 -11.12
C MET A 405 32.10 -4.07 -10.88
N ALA A 406 33.32 -4.26 -11.40
CA ALA A 406 34.37 -3.25 -11.30
C ALA A 406 33.98 -1.98 -12.11
N PRO A 407 34.04 -0.77 -11.52
CA PRO A 407 33.73 0.48 -12.22
C PRO A 407 34.49 0.68 -13.54
N ALA A 408 35.77 0.27 -13.60
CA ALA A 408 36.56 0.34 -14.82
C ALA A 408 36.03 -0.58 -15.94
N ARG A 409 35.51 -1.77 -15.58
CA ARG A 409 34.88 -2.70 -16.53
C ARG A 409 33.56 -2.15 -17.05
N LEU A 410 32.73 -1.59 -16.17
CA LEU A 410 31.48 -0.93 -16.56
C LEU A 410 31.74 0.20 -17.56
N LEU A 411 32.74 1.03 -17.29
CA LEU A 411 33.12 2.12 -18.18
C LEU A 411 33.63 1.63 -19.55
N GLU A 412 34.45 0.57 -19.56
CA GLU A 412 34.91 -0.09 -20.79
C GLU A 412 33.73 -0.61 -21.65
N LEU A 413 32.72 -1.21 -21.00
CA LEU A 413 31.52 -1.69 -21.67
C LEU A 413 30.71 -0.55 -22.28
N ILE A 414 30.51 0.53 -21.54
CA ILE A 414 29.81 1.73 -22.03
C ILE A 414 30.56 2.34 -23.22
N ASP A 415 31.88 2.47 -23.14
CA ASP A 415 32.69 3.01 -24.24
C ASP A 415 32.56 2.15 -25.51
N LYS A 416 32.67 0.82 -25.37
CA LYS A 416 32.47 -0.11 -26.49
C LYS A 416 31.05 -0.05 -27.06
N ALA A 417 30.04 0.09 -26.21
CA ALA A 417 28.65 0.21 -26.63
C ALA A 417 28.43 1.49 -27.43
N ILE A 418 29.04 2.61 -27.02
CA ILE A 418 29.02 3.90 -27.74
C ILE A 418 29.76 3.79 -29.07
N GLU A 419 30.93 3.14 -29.12
CA GLU A 419 31.71 2.94 -30.36
C GLU A 419 30.96 2.14 -31.43
N LYS A 420 30.04 1.24 -31.02
CA LYS A 420 29.18 0.48 -31.93
C LYS A 420 28.01 1.29 -32.49
N GLN A 421 27.68 2.45 -31.94
CA GLN A 421 26.54 3.24 -32.38
C GLN A 421 26.81 3.84 -33.76
N GLU A 422 25.86 3.68 -34.68
CA GLU A 422 25.94 4.28 -36.03
C GLU A 422 25.81 5.81 -35.99
N ARG A 423 25.03 6.32 -35.03
CA ARG A 423 24.77 7.75 -34.81
C ARG A 423 25.58 8.28 -33.65
N ARG A 424 25.85 9.58 -33.63
CA ARG A 424 26.72 10.19 -32.64
C ARG A 424 26.01 10.27 -31.29
N CYS A 425 26.61 9.68 -30.26
CA CYS A 425 26.21 9.91 -28.88
C CYS A 425 27.45 10.06 -27.98
N GLN A 426 27.26 10.70 -26.83
CA GLN A 426 28.31 10.90 -25.82
C GLN A 426 27.68 10.77 -24.43
N LEU A 427 28.36 10.10 -23.52
CA LEU A 427 27.93 9.92 -22.13
C LEU A 427 29.07 10.36 -21.20
N TYR A 428 28.73 11.19 -20.21
CA TYR A 428 29.65 11.70 -19.20
C TYR A 428 29.18 11.29 -17.81
N ALA A 429 30.00 10.50 -17.12
CA ALA A 429 29.70 9.95 -15.79
C ALA A 429 30.92 10.17 -14.87
N PRO A 430 31.06 11.37 -14.28
CA PRO A 430 32.29 11.75 -13.58
C PRO A 430 32.56 10.86 -12.36
N ASP A 431 31.52 10.51 -11.59
CA ASP A 431 31.70 9.68 -10.39
C ASP A 431 32.03 8.21 -10.74
N LEU A 432 31.57 7.72 -11.90
CA LEU A 432 32.01 6.44 -12.44
C LEU A 432 33.49 6.49 -12.85
N CYS A 433 33.92 7.54 -13.54
CA CYS A 433 35.33 7.73 -13.89
C CYS A 433 36.23 7.82 -12.66
N LYS A 434 35.77 8.50 -11.60
CA LYS A 434 36.44 8.56 -10.30
C LYS A 434 36.58 7.18 -9.67
N ALA A 435 35.48 6.42 -9.63
CA ALA A 435 35.47 5.06 -9.10
C ALA A 435 36.34 4.08 -9.90
N ALA A 436 36.51 4.32 -11.20
CA ALA A 436 37.42 3.60 -12.08
C ALA A 436 38.90 4.05 -11.97
N GLY A 437 39.21 5.07 -11.16
CA GLY A 437 40.57 5.60 -10.99
C GLY A 437 41.08 6.47 -12.14
N LEU A 438 40.20 6.94 -13.04
CA LEU A 438 40.55 7.71 -14.23
C LEU A 438 40.47 9.23 -13.99
N VAL A 439 41.39 9.77 -13.19
CA VAL A 439 41.38 11.18 -12.74
C VAL A 439 41.32 12.20 -13.89
N ALA A 440 42.06 11.98 -14.98
CA ALA A 440 42.07 12.92 -16.10
C ALA A 440 40.73 12.95 -16.86
N ARG A 441 40.11 11.78 -17.04
CA ARG A 441 38.79 11.65 -17.67
C ARG A 441 37.70 12.21 -16.78
N GLU A 442 37.75 11.89 -15.49
CA GLU A 442 36.85 12.43 -14.47
C GLU A 442 36.75 13.96 -14.53
N ALA A 443 37.89 14.66 -14.63
CA ALA A 443 37.90 16.11 -14.72
C ALA A 443 37.26 16.64 -16.01
N ILE A 444 37.36 15.89 -17.12
CA ILE A 444 36.71 16.24 -18.39
C ILE A 444 35.21 16.00 -18.29
N ASP A 445 34.81 14.80 -17.86
CA ASP A 445 33.43 14.39 -17.68
C ASP A 445 32.71 15.33 -16.72
N ARG A 446 33.34 15.76 -15.63
CA ARG A 446 32.72 16.68 -14.67
C ARG A 446 32.42 18.04 -15.28
N ARG A 447 33.33 18.58 -16.10
CA ARG A 447 33.09 19.85 -16.82
C ARG A 447 31.93 19.71 -17.82
N ARG A 448 31.87 18.57 -18.54
CA ARG A 448 30.81 18.30 -19.52
C ARG A 448 29.46 18.05 -18.85
N PHE A 449 29.45 17.28 -17.77
CA PHE A 449 28.29 17.02 -16.94
C PHE A 449 27.67 18.34 -16.46
N VAL A 450 28.46 19.20 -15.80
CA VAL A 450 27.97 20.50 -15.32
C VAL A 450 27.45 21.39 -16.44
N LEU A 451 28.10 21.37 -17.62
CA LEU A 451 27.63 22.12 -18.78
C LEU A 451 26.26 21.64 -19.29
N LEU A 452 26.01 20.33 -19.26
CA LEU A 452 24.77 19.73 -19.75
C LEU A 452 23.63 19.77 -18.72
N THR A 453 23.94 19.81 -17.42
CA THR A 453 22.93 19.84 -16.34
C THR A 453 22.67 21.24 -15.78
N GLY A 454 23.53 22.22 -16.10
CA GLY A 454 23.47 23.59 -15.56
C GLY A 454 22.70 24.59 -16.40
N ASN A 455 22.23 24.19 -17.58
CA ASN A 455 21.22 24.91 -18.38
C ASN A 455 19.85 24.31 -18.10
#